data_AF-A0A4Q8AMD5-F1
#
_entry.id   AF-A0A4Q8AMD5-F1
#
_cell.length_a   1.000
_cell.length_b   1.000
_cell.length_c   1.000
_cell.angle_alpha   90.00
_cell.angle_beta   90.00
_cell.angle_gamma   90.00
#
_symmetry.space_group_name_H-M   'P 1'
#
loop_
_entity.id
_entity.type
_entity.pdbx_description
1 polymer ?
#
loop_
_entity_poly.entity_id
_entity_poly.type
_entity_poly.pdbx_seq_one_letter_code
_entity_poly.pdbx_strand_id
1 'polypeptide(L)'
;MVAVRFRCGHGAAAADHGVLTLQRACPLCMLIAETQRSREELLRKVIAPEREALAGETRVGAEYSWVCPRGHDRYRATVLAVLSGPSCAKCIRNAATVSPEAGVASMNPGLRTRTSLTEQRLRMLLAERITLPHGVNTIRLARMFYGKQEAWPDIVIPALRIAVEYDDPGRSRRAHRGLKAASDREKDDALAEVGWEVIRIRAGGLESLGANSVVCATLNAAAVDAVIVRMREIRGDAAVEAISVPRPQQ
;
A
#
# COMPACT_ATOMS: atom_id res chain seq x y z
N MET A 1 17.60 -43.13 8.02
CA MET A 1 17.88 -41.85 7.33
C MET A 1 19.05 -41.20 8.04
N VAL A 2 20.09 -40.77 7.31
CA VAL A 2 21.21 -40.02 7.90
C VAL A 2 20.72 -38.61 8.23
N ALA A 3 20.94 -38.17 9.47
CA ALA A 3 20.58 -36.83 9.91
C ALA A 3 21.57 -35.81 9.32
N VAL A 4 21.06 -34.68 8.83
CA VAL A 4 21.88 -33.68 8.11
C VAL A 4 21.82 -32.34 8.81
N ARG A 5 22.98 -31.72 8.97
CA ARG A 5 23.16 -30.35 9.45
C ARG A 5 23.78 -29.48 8.35
N PHE A 6 23.39 -28.21 8.26
CA PHE A 6 23.91 -27.27 7.27
C PHE A 6 24.77 -26.19 7.92
N ARG A 7 25.69 -25.56 7.18
CA ARG A 7 26.56 -24.48 7.71
C ARG A 7 25.80 -23.30 8.33
N CYS A 8 24.54 -23.10 7.93
CA CYS A 8 23.67 -22.07 8.49
C CYS A 8 23.11 -22.44 9.87
N GLY A 9 23.51 -23.57 10.45
CA GLY A 9 23.10 -24.02 11.78
C GLY A 9 21.77 -24.77 11.86
N HIS A 10 21.02 -24.84 10.75
CA HIS A 10 19.73 -25.52 10.65
C HIS A 10 19.87 -27.02 10.31
N GLY A 11 18.81 -27.79 10.57
CA GLY A 11 18.80 -29.24 10.43
C GLY A 11 19.01 -29.94 11.77
N ALA A 12 19.67 -31.09 11.75
CA ALA A 12 19.96 -31.87 12.96
C ALA A 12 20.86 -31.12 13.96
N ALA A 13 20.75 -31.49 15.24
CA ALA A 13 21.59 -30.93 16.28
C ALA A 13 23.01 -31.49 16.15
N ALA A 14 24.02 -30.67 16.46
CA ALA A 14 25.42 -31.11 16.37
C ALA A 14 25.77 -32.27 17.32
N ALA A 15 24.97 -32.46 18.37
CA ALA A 15 25.13 -33.52 19.36
C ALA A 15 24.48 -34.86 18.94
N ASP A 16 23.71 -34.90 17.85
CA ASP A 16 23.04 -36.13 17.43
C ASP A 16 24.06 -37.10 16.81
N HIS A 17 23.98 -38.38 17.17
CA HIS A 17 24.89 -39.41 16.64
C HIS A 17 24.69 -39.61 15.13
N GLY A 18 25.79 -39.63 14.38
CA GLY A 18 25.78 -39.91 12.94
C GLY A 18 25.31 -38.76 12.04
N VAL A 19 25.39 -37.51 12.52
CA VAL A 19 25.04 -36.32 11.72
C VAL A 19 26.11 -35.99 10.69
N LEU A 20 25.68 -35.81 9.45
CA LEU A 20 26.53 -35.32 8.37
C LEU A 20 26.37 -33.79 8.24
N THR A 21 27.48 -33.06 8.37
CA THR A 21 27.48 -31.60 8.23
C THR A 21 27.84 -31.17 6.80
N LEU A 22 26.90 -30.51 6.12
CA LEU A 22 27.10 -29.94 4.80
C LEU A 22 27.58 -28.49 4.90
N GLN A 23 28.63 -28.16 4.14
CA GLN A 23 29.22 -26.81 4.09
C GLN A 23 28.40 -25.79 3.28
N ARG A 24 27.25 -26.19 2.73
CA ARG A 24 26.28 -25.31 2.07
C ARG A 24 25.18 -24.88 3.02
N ALA A 25 24.56 -23.73 2.77
CA ALA A 25 23.35 -23.33 3.50
C ALA A 25 22.19 -24.29 3.18
N CYS A 26 21.19 -24.35 4.06
CA CYS A 26 20.02 -25.18 3.81
C CYS A 26 19.18 -24.64 2.64
N PRO A 27 18.38 -25.48 1.95
CA PRO A 27 17.55 -25.05 0.81
C PRO A 27 16.68 -23.83 1.11
N LEU A 28 16.07 -23.78 2.30
CA LEU A 28 15.29 -22.62 2.72
C LEU A 28 16.14 -21.35 2.86
N CYS A 29 17.30 -21.40 3.51
CA CYS A 29 18.17 -20.23 3.65
C CYS A 29 18.72 -19.73 2.30
N MET A 30 19.00 -20.63 1.36
CA MET A 30 19.40 -20.25 0.00
C MET A 30 18.28 -19.47 -0.70
N LEU A 31 17.05 -19.99 -0.69
CA LEU A 31 15.89 -19.31 -1.30
C LEU A 31 15.54 -17.98 -0.63
N ILE A 32 15.66 -17.89 0.70
CA ILE A 32 15.47 -16.63 1.44
C ILE A 32 16.48 -15.58 0.98
N ALA A 33 17.75 -15.95 0.80
CA ALA A 33 18.78 -15.04 0.31
C ALA A 33 18.54 -14.61 -1.14
N GLU A 34 18.17 -15.54 -2.04
CA GLU A 34 17.84 -15.23 -3.44
C GLU A 34 16.65 -14.27 -3.56
N THR A 35 15.66 -14.39 -2.68
CA THR A 35 14.48 -13.51 -2.64
C THR A 35 14.72 -12.19 -1.88
N GLN A 36 15.96 -11.89 -1.48
CA GLN A 36 16.35 -10.68 -0.72
C GLN A 36 15.52 -10.49 0.56
N ARG A 37 15.27 -11.58 1.29
CA ARG A 37 14.47 -11.61 2.52
C ARG A 37 15.28 -12.14 3.70
N SER A 38 14.70 -12.09 4.89
CA SER A 38 15.26 -12.71 6.09
C SER A 38 14.39 -13.83 6.65
N ARG A 39 15.00 -14.73 7.43
CA ARG A 39 14.25 -15.78 8.16
C ARG A 39 13.33 -15.17 9.21
N GLU A 40 13.75 -14.08 9.84
CA GLU A 40 12.94 -13.35 10.83
C GLU A 40 11.64 -12.83 10.22
N GLU A 41 11.68 -12.28 9.00
CA GLU A 41 10.49 -11.86 8.26
C GLU A 41 9.50 -13.01 8.03
N LEU A 42 10.02 -14.21 7.77
CA LEU A 42 9.19 -15.40 7.60
C LEU A 42 8.53 -15.81 8.92
N LEU A 43 9.29 -15.78 10.02
CA LEU A 43 8.80 -16.10 11.37
C LEU A 43 7.72 -15.12 11.85
N ARG A 44 7.77 -13.85 11.44
CA ARG A 44 6.71 -12.87 11.73
C ARG A 44 5.39 -13.21 11.04
N LYS A 45 5.42 -13.93 9.90
CA LYS A 45 4.24 -14.28 9.10
C LYS A 45 3.58 -15.58 9.52
N VAL A 46 4.30 -16.52 10.14
CA VAL A 46 3.70 -17.78 10.61
C VAL A 46 2.95 -17.57 11.93
N ILE A 47 1.91 -18.37 12.18
CA ILE A 47 1.18 -18.30 13.46
C ILE A 47 2.11 -18.62 14.64
N ALA A 48 1.85 -18.00 15.79
CA ALA A 48 2.71 -18.13 16.97
C ALA A 48 3.05 -19.59 17.37
N PRO A 49 2.10 -20.56 17.37
CA PRO A 49 2.39 -21.94 17.76
C PRO A 49 3.39 -22.67 16.84
N GLU A 50 3.54 -22.23 15.59
CA GLU A 50 4.36 -22.93 14.59
C GLU A 50 5.73 -22.25 14.34
N ARG A 51 6.01 -21.13 15.03
CA ARG A 51 7.24 -20.35 14.84
C ARG A 51 8.50 -21.15 15.14
N GLU A 52 8.51 -21.89 16.24
CA GLU A 52 9.67 -22.69 16.63
C GLU A 52 9.98 -23.78 15.60
N ALA A 53 8.94 -24.47 15.12
CA ALA A 53 9.06 -25.47 14.08
C ALA A 53 9.60 -24.87 12.76
N LEU A 54 9.11 -23.70 12.34
CA LEU A 54 9.61 -23.00 11.15
C LEU A 54 11.04 -22.50 11.34
N ALA A 55 11.45 -22.12 12.56
CA ALA A 55 12.79 -21.62 12.84
C ALA A 55 13.87 -22.67 12.49
N GLY A 56 13.63 -23.94 12.81
CA GLY A 56 14.52 -25.06 12.48
C GLY A 56 14.37 -25.62 11.05
N GLU A 57 13.34 -25.20 10.30
CA GLU A 57 13.00 -25.82 9.01
C GLU A 57 14.06 -25.56 7.92
N THR A 58 14.27 -26.58 7.10
CA THR A 58 15.23 -26.59 5.99
C THR A 58 14.56 -26.81 4.63
N ARG A 59 13.33 -27.35 4.61
CA ARG A 59 12.57 -27.75 3.42
C ARG A 59 11.68 -26.60 2.95
N VAL A 60 11.80 -26.24 1.67
CA VAL A 60 10.94 -25.22 1.05
C VAL A 60 9.52 -25.71 0.79
N GLY A 61 9.31 -27.03 0.71
CA GLY A 61 7.99 -27.65 0.53
C GLY A 61 7.21 -27.88 1.82
N ALA A 62 7.77 -27.54 2.99
CA ALA A 62 7.05 -27.69 4.26
C ALA A 62 5.86 -26.73 4.33
N GLU A 63 4.73 -27.21 4.85
CA GLU A 63 3.52 -26.43 5.02
C GLU A 63 3.34 -25.93 6.44
N TYR A 64 2.86 -24.70 6.54
CA TYR A 64 2.53 -24.06 7.80
C TYR A 64 1.25 -23.24 7.66
N SER A 65 0.72 -22.79 8.79
CA SER A 65 -0.38 -21.86 8.93
C SER A 65 0.18 -20.44 9.03
N TRP A 66 -0.21 -19.60 8.08
CA TRP A 66 0.30 -18.24 7.93
C TRP A 66 -0.76 -17.20 8.26
N VAL A 67 -0.31 -16.05 8.75
CA VAL A 67 -1.09 -14.83 8.90
C VAL A 67 -0.87 -13.99 7.65
N CYS A 68 -1.95 -13.61 6.97
CA CYS A 68 -1.83 -12.74 5.82
C CYS A 68 -1.37 -11.35 6.27
N PRO A 69 -0.27 -10.79 5.72
CA PRO A 69 0.18 -9.45 6.08
C PRO A 69 -0.84 -8.36 5.72
N ARG A 70 -1.78 -8.67 4.81
CA ARG A 70 -2.90 -7.79 4.42
C ARG A 70 -4.13 -7.94 5.32
N GLY A 71 -4.01 -8.57 6.50
CA GLY A 71 -5.11 -8.71 7.45
C GLY A 71 -6.22 -9.69 7.07
N HIS A 72 -6.07 -10.42 5.97
CA HIS A 72 -6.98 -11.53 5.63
C HIS A 72 -6.85 -12.70 6.62
N ASP A 73 -7.77 -13.65 6.49
CA ASP A 73 -7.81 -14.88 7.27
C ASP A 73 -6.49 -15.67 7.21
N ARG A 74 -6.28 -16.47 8.25
CA ARG A 74 -5.18 -17.44 8.29
C ARG A 74 -5.33 -18.42 7.12
N TYR A 75 -4.21 -18.84 6.56
CA TYR A 75 -4.21 -19.74 5.42
C TYR A 75 -3.07 -20.75 5.53
N ARG A 76 -3.26 -21.92 4.92
CA ARG A 76 -2.23 -22.96 4.86
C ARG A 76 -1.51 -22.86 3.52
N ALA A 77 -0.19 -22.87 3.55
CA ALA A 77 0.63 -22.81 2.35
C ALA A 77 2.03 -23.37 2.60
N THR A 78 2.72 -23.78 1.54
CA THR A 78 4.14 -24.13 1.60
C THR A 78 5.02 -22.90 1.80
N VAL A 79 6.20 -23.09 2.38
CA VAL A 79 7.20 -22.02 2.51
C VAL A 79 7.56 -21.43 1.13
N LEU A 80 7.70 -22.28 0.11
CA LEU A 80 7.94 -21.86 -1.27
C LEU A 80 6.82 -20.93 -1.77
N ALA A 81 5.54 -21.30 -1.58
CA ALA A 81 4.42 -20.46 -2.03
C ALA A 81 4.41 -19.08 -1.36
N VAL A 82 4.76 -19.01 -0.07
CA VAL A 82 4.87 -17.73 0.66
C VAL A 82 6.06 -16.89 0.18
N LEU A 83 7.14 -17.54 -0.25
CA LEU A 83 8.32 -16.85 -0.77
C LEU A 83 8.11 -16.36 -2.20
N SER A 84 7.44 -17.14 -3.05
CA SER A 84 7.28 -16.89 -4.48
C SER A 84 6.12 -15.95 -4.84
N GLY A 85 5.21 -15.61 -3.92
CA GLY A 85 4.15 -14.64 -4.23
C GLY A 85 2.97 -14.61 -3.25
N PRO A 86 1.84 -14.01 -3.67
CA PRO A 86 0.58 -14.10 -2.96
C PRO A 86 0.21 -15.55 -2.70
N SER A 87 -0.03 -15.91 -1.43
CA SER A 87 -0.27 -17.31 -1.05
C SER A 87 -1.59 -17.55 -0.35
N CYS A 88 -2.28 -16.51 0.13
CA CYS A 88 -3.66 -16.66 0.60
C CYS A 88 -4.65 -16.53 -0.57
N ALA A 89 -5.74 -17.28 -0.53
CA ALA A 89 -6.73 -17.34 -1.62
C ALA A 89 -7.26 -15.95 -2.04
N LYS A 90 -7.48 -15.04 -1.08
CA LYS A 90 -7.90 -13.66 -1.36
C LYS A 90 -6.82 -12.87 -2.12
N CYS A 91 -5.56 -12.97 -1.71
CA CYS A 91 -4.46 -12.29 -2.42
C CYS A 91 -4.17 -12.92 -3.79
N ILE A 92 -4.29 -14.25 -3.93
CA ILE A 92 -4.14 -14.95 -5.22
C ILE A 92 -5.22 -14.47 -6.20
N ARG A 93 -6.48 -14.44 -5.78
CA ARG A 93 -7.57 -13.90 -6.61
C ARG A 93 -7.32 -12.45 -7.01
N ASN A 94 -6.87 -11.62 -6.08
CA ASN A 94 -6.55 -10.21 -6.37
C ASN A 94 -5.37 -10.06 -7.36
N ALA A 95 -4.37 -10.95 -7.28
CA ALA A 95 -3.23 -10.92 -8.21
C ALA A 95 -3.60 -11.40 -9.62
N ALA A 96 -4.60 -12.29 -9.74
CA ALA A 96 -5.14 -12.74 -11.01
C ALA A 96 -6.04 -11.67 -11.70
N THR A 97 -6.40 -10.59 -11.00
CA THR A 97 -7.28 -9.52 -11.51
C THR A 97 -6.56 -8.24 -11.94
N VAL A 98 -5.23 -8.29 -12.12
CA VAL A 98 -4.47 -7.15 -12.68
C VAL A 98 -4.97 -6.91 -14.11
N SER A 99 -5.90 -5.96 -14.25
CA SER A 99 -6.47 -5.55 -15.54
C SER A 99 -5.46 -4.67 -16.28
N PRO A 100 -5.39 -4.75 -17.63
CA PRO A 100 -4.66 -3.77 -18.45
C PRO A 100 -5.08 -2.31 -18.20
N GLU A 101 -6.29 -2.11 -17.66
CA GLU A 101 -6.86 -0.80 -17.32
C GLU A 101 -6.56 -0.36 -15.88
N ALA A 102 -5.73 -1.10 -15.14
CA ALA A 102 -5.31 -0.70 -13.80
C ALA A 102 -4.59 0.66 -13.84
N GLY A 103 -5.03 1.59 -13.00
CA GLY A 103 -4.52 2.96 -12.93
C GLY A 103 -5.13 3.91 -13.98
N VAL A 104 -6.11 3.47 -14.76
CA VAL A 104 -6.91 4.36 -15.61
C VAL A 104 -7.86 5.18 -14.74
N ALA A 105 -7.84 6.50 -14.91
CA ALA A 105 -8.85 7.38 -14.33
C ALA A 105 -10.08 7.42 -15.25
N SER A 106 -11.27 7.39 -14.67
CA SER A 106 -12.52 7.46 -15.43
C SER A 106 -13.60 8.26 -14.69
N MET A 107 -14.72 8.48 -15.39
CA MET A 107 -15.94 9.00 -14.79
C MET A 107 -16.83 7.83 -14.39
N ASN A 108 -17.26 7.81 -13.13
CA ASN A 108 -18.39 6.99 -12.69
C ASN A 108 -19.55 7.92 -12.28
N PRO A 109 -20.58 8.08 -13.13
CA PRO A 109 -21.74 8.93 -12.87
C PRO A 109 -22.62 8.44 -11.71
N GLY A 110 -22.53 7.15 -11.36
CA GLY A 110 -23.34 6.52 -10.31
C GLY A 110 -22.85 6.80 -8.88
N LEU A 111 -21.68 7.44 -8.73
CA LEU A 111 -21.19 7.91 -7.45
C LEU A 111 -21.91 9.21 -7.07
N ARG A 112 -22.78 9.09 -6.07
CA ARG A 112 -23.65 10.13 -5.50
C ARG A 112 -23.03 11.54 -5.49
N THR A 113 -23.39 12.35 -6.47
CA THR A 113 -24.11 13.65 -6.48
C THR A 113 -24.13 14.60 -5.27
N ARG A 114 -23.46 14.34 -4.14
CA ARG A 114 -23.28 15.30 -3.05
C ARG A 114 -21.80 15.44 -2.70
N THR A 115 -21.09 16.16 -3.54
CA THR A 115 -19.78 16.75 -3.23
C THR A 115 -19.94 17.57 -1.95
N SER A 116 -19.12 17.30 -0.95
CA SER A 116 -19.19 18.07 0.30
C SER A 116 -18.84 19.55 0.03
N LEU A 117 -19.35 20.49 0.85
CA LEU A 117 -18.97 21.91 0.73
C LEU A 117 -17.44 22.08 0.81
N THR A 118 -16.77 21.22 1.59
CA THR A 118 -15.31 21.24 1.73
C THR A 118 -14.61 20.76 0.46
N GLU A 119 -15.09 19.69 -0.16
CA GLU A 119 -14.57 19.18 -1.44
C GLU A 119 -14.80 20.20 -2.57
N GLN A 120 -15.96 20.87 -2.61
CA GLN A 120 -16.21 21.98 -3.53
C GLN A 120 -15.21 23.11 -3.32
N ARG A 121 -14.99 23.52 -2.06
CA ARG A 121 -14.02 24.56 -1.72
C ARG A 121 -12.59 24.16 -2.09
N LEU A 122 -12.21 22.90 -1.86
CA LEU A 122 -10.90 22.37 -2.25
C LEU A 122 -10.71 22.45 -3.76
N ARG A 123 -11.72 22.00 -4.52
CA ARG A 123 -11.73 22.09 -5.98
C ARG A 123 -11.59 23.54 -6.46
N MET A 124 -12.31 24.49 -5.87
CA MET A 124 -12.20 25.91 -6.21
C MET A 124 -10.79 26.44 -5.97
N LEU A 125 -10.22 26.22 -4.78
CA LEU A 125 -8.89 26.71 -4.43
C LEU A 125 -7.79 26.07 -5.30
N LEU A 126 -7.93 24.80 -5.66
CA LEU A 126 -7.02 24.14 -6.60
C LEU A 126 -7.19 24.69 -8.03
N ALA A 127 -8.43 24.95 -8.47
CA ALA A 127 -8.72 25.50 -9.79
C ALA A 127 -8.15 26.92 -10.00
N GLU A 128 -7.90 27.67 -8.91
CA GLU A 128 -7.17 28.95 -8.96
C GLU A 128 -5.67 28.79 -9.26
N ARG A 129 -5.12 27.58 -9.16
CA ARG A 129 -3.68 27.29 -9.30
C ARG A 129 -3.36 26.39 -10.48
N ILE A 130 -4.21 25.39 -10.72
CA ILE A 130 -4.05 24.40 -11.79
C ILE A 130 -5.37 24.16 -12.52
N THR A 131 -5.26 23.79 -13.79
CA THR A 131 -6.37 23.32 -14.61
C THR A 131 -6.77 21.93 -14.15
N LEU A 132 -7.94 21.83 -13.51
CA LEU A 132 -8.50 20.54 -13.10
C LEU A 132 -9.33 19.94 -14.26
N PRO A 133 -9.13 18.65 -14.57
CA PRO A 133 -9.94 17.99 -15.57
C PRO A 133 -11.39 17.83 -15.09
N HIS A 134 -12.31 17.99 -16.03
CA HIS A 134 -13.71 17.71 -15.84
C HIS A 134 -13.98 16.24 -16.17
N GLY A 135 -14.93 15.60 -15.49
CA GLY A 135 -15.36 14.24 -15.84
C GLY A 135 -14.41 13.12 -15.44
N VAL A 136 -13.59 13.30 -14.40
CA VAL A 136 -12.83 12.20 -13.77
C VAL A 136 -13.02 12.24 -12.25
N ASN A 137 -13.42 11.11 -11.67
CA ASN A 137 -13.67 10.99 -10.23
C ASN A 137 -13.29 9.61 -9.67
N THR A 138 -12.84 8.68 -10.51
CA THR A 138 -12.42 7.35 -10.07
C THR A 138 -11.07 6.97 -10.64
N ILE A 139 -10.40 6.05 -9.97
CA ILE A 139 -9.17 5.40 -10.44
C ILE A 139 -9.38 3.89 -10.31
N ARG A 140 -9.18 3.15 -11.41
CA ARG A 140 -9.26 1.69 -11.37
C ARG A 140 -8.04 1.11 -10.66
N LEU A 141 -8.27 0.22 -9.71
CA LEU A 141 -7.24 -0.43 -8.92
C LEU A 141 -6.86 -1.79 -9.53
N ALA A 142 -5.63 -2.25 -9.26
CA ALA A 142 -5.18 -3.59 -9.62
C ALA A 142 -5.81 -4.69 -8.74
N ARG A 143 -6.48 -4.29 -7.65
CA ARG A 143 -7.09 -5.18 -6.65
C ARG A 143 -8.41 -4.61 -6.15
N MET A 144 -9.21 -5.46 -5.51
CA MET A 144 -10.40 -5.01 -4.78
C MET A 144 -10.01 -4.28 -3.48
N PHE A 145 -10.64 -3.14 -3.24
CA PHE A 145 -10.59 -2.36 -2.00
C PHE A 145 -12.03 -2.10 -1.54
N TYR A 146 -12.39 -2.50 -0.32
CA TYR A 146 -13.79 -2.50 0.17
C TYR A 146 -14.81 -3.11 -0.80
N GLY A 147 -14.42 -4.18 -1.51
CA GLY A 147 -15.29 -4.86 -2.49
C GLY A 147 -15.54 -4.08 -3.78
N LYS A 148 -14.76 -3.02 -4.04
CA LYS A 148 -14.76 -2.26 -5.29
C LYS A 148 -13.38 -2.29 -5.93
N GLN A 149 -13.33 -2.31 -7.26
CA GLN A 149 -12.08 -2.20 -8.02
C GLN A 149 -11.77 -0.74 -8.41
N GLU A 150 -12.46 0.21 -7.79
CA GLU A 150 -12.32 1.63 -8.06
C GLU A 150 -12.05 2.34 -6.73
N ALA A 151 -11.04 3.19 -6.71
CA ALA A 151 -10.85 4.18 -5.67
C ALA A 151 -11.53 5.48 -6.07
N TRP A 152 -12.07 6.18 -5.09
CA TRP A 152 -12.74 7.47 -5.25
C TRP A 152 -12.04 8.49 -4.36
N PRO A 153 -11.05 9.21 -4.90
CA PRO A 153 -10.47 10.37 -4.23
C PRO A 153 -11.35 11.61 -4.36
N ASP A 154 -11.16 12.57 -3.47
CA ASP A 154 -11.86 13.87 -3.54
C ASP A 154 -11.49 14.63 -4.82
N ILE A 155 -10.21 14.63 -5.20
CA ILE A 155 -9.73 15.21 -6.46
C ILE A 155 -8.80 14.24 -7.16
N VAL A 156 -9.02 14.06 -8.46
CA VAL A 156 -8.20 13.22 -9.35
C VAL A 156 -7.51 14.13 -10.36
N ILE A 157 -6.17 14.03 -10.47
CA ILE A 157 -5.34 14.81 -11.39
C ILE A 157 -4.55 13.83 -12.27
N PRO A 158 -5.16 13.30 -13.35
CA PRO A 158 -4.55 12.29 -14.21
C PRO A 158 -3.25 12.74 -14.88
N ALA A 159 -3.15 14.02 -15.27
CA ALA A 159 -1.95 14.57 -15.88
C ALA A 159 -0.69 14.38 -15.03
N LEU A 160 -0.85 14.34 -13.70
CA LEU A 160 0.23 14.10 -12.75
C LEU A 160 0.19 12.70 -12.13
N ARG A 161 -0.84 11.88 -12.41
CA ARG A 161 -1.16 10.66 -11.65
C ARG A 161 -1.12 10.92 -10.14
N ILE A 162 -1.77 12.00 -9.71
CA ILE A 162 -1.91 12.40 -8.31
C ILE A 162 -3.38 12.42 -7.92
N ALA A 163 -3.69 11.83 -6.78
CA ALA A 163 -4.96 11.95 -6.09
C ALA A 163 -4.80 12.87 -4.86
N VAL A 164 -5.78 13.73 -4.60
CA VAL A 164 -5.83 14.55 -3.38
C VAL A 164 -7.03 14.14 -2.54
N GLU A 165 -6.80 13.96 -1.25
CA GLU A 165 -7.81 13.62 -0.25
C GLU A 165 -7.84 14.70 0.83
N TYR A 166 -9.02 15.03 1.33
CA TYR A 166 -9.24 15.89 2.48
C TYR A 166 -9.82 15.07 3.64
N ASP A 167 -8.99 14.86 4.66
CA ASP A 167 -9.39 14.15 5.86
C ASP A 167 -9.74 15.14 6.98
N ASP A 168 -10.94 15.00 7.55
CA ASP A 168 -11.37 15.71 8.75
C ASP A 168 -12.01 14.71 9.74
N PRO A 169 -11.73 14.80 11.05
CA PRO A 169 -12.23 13.83 12.02
C PRO A 169 -13.75 13.91 12.23
N GLY A 170 -14.40 14.93 11.64
CA GLY A 170 -15.84 15.19 11.65
C GLY A 170 -16.36 15.57 13.03
N ARG A 171 -17.67 15.84 13.11
CA ARG A 171 -18.35 16.19 14.38
C ARG A 171 -18.16 15.14 15.48
N SER A 172 -18.00 13.87 15.11
CA SER A 172 -17.84 12.76 16.06
C SER A 172 -16.39 12.54 16.53
N ARG A 173 -15.41 13.25 15.95
CA ARG A 173 -13.96 13.12 16.21
C ARG A 173 -13.35 11.72 16.09
N ARG A 174 -14.05 10.78 15.43
CA ARG A 174 -13.65 9.36 15.30
C ARG A 174 -13.24 8.95 13.90
N ALA A 175 -13.43 9.80 12.89
CA ALA A 175 -12.95 9.51 11.54
C ALA A 175 -11.42 9.64 11.49
N HIS A 176 -10.77 8.82 10.66
CA HIS A 176 -9.33 8.89 10.37
C HIS A 176 -8.37 8.75 11.58
N ARG A 177 -8.81 8.05 12.64
CA ARG A 177 -8.01 7.69 13.82
C ARG A 177 -8.02 6.17 14.04
N GLY A 178 -6.91 5.61 14.56
CA GLY A 178 -6.80 4.19 14.91
C GLY A 178 -6.91 3.24 13.71
N LEU A 179 -7.77 2.20 13.80
CA LEU A 179 -7.98 1.19 12.74
C LEU A 179 -8.35 1.79 11.37
N LYS A 180 -8.95 2.98 11.34
CA LYS A 180 -9.27 3.68 10.09
C LYS A 180 -8.03 4.26 9.40
N ALA A 181 -6.98 4.61 10.14
CA ALA A 181 -5.71 5.07 9.55
C ALA A 181 -4.96 3.93 8.84
N ALA A 182 -5.11 2.68 9.30
CA ALA A 182 -4.57 1.51 8.59
C ALA A 182 -5.29 1.30 7.25
N SER A 183 -6.60 1.52 7.21
CA SER A 183 -7.38 1.48 5.96
C SER A 183 -7.01 2.62 5.00
N ASP A 184 -6.70 3.81 5.51
CA ASP A 184 -6.26 4.94 4.69
C ASP A 184 -4.92 4.60 4.00
N ARG A 185 -3.98 3.99 4.73
CA ARG A 185 -2.72 3.50 4.15
C ARG A 185 -2.94 2.40 3.12
N GLU A 186 -3.89 1.48 3.35
CA GLU A 186 -4.19 0.44 2.36
C GLU A 186 -4.76 1.00 1.05
N LYS A 187 -5.54 2.10 1.13
CA LYS A 187 -6.02 2.85 -0.03
C LYS A 187 -4.83 3.46 -0.78
N ASP A 188 -3.91 4.09 -0.06
CA ASP A 188 -2.71 4.71 -0.62
C ASP A 188 -1.82 3.66 -1.31
N ASP A 189 -1.59 2.52 -0.67
CA ASP A 189 -0.84 1.40 -1.25
C ASP A 189 -1.52 0.85 -2.52
N ALA A 190 -2.86 0.76 -2.53
CA ALA A 190 -3.59 0.27 -3.69
C ALA A 190 -3.48 1.23 -4.88
N LEU A 191 -3.45 2.53 -4.63
CA LEU A 191 -3.23 3.57 -5.62
C LEU A 191 -1.76 3.60 -6.10
N ALA A 192 -0.80 3.45 -5.19
CA ALA A 192 0.62 3.38 -5.50
C ALA A 192 0.95 2.16 -6.37
N GLU A 193 0.32 1.00 -6.12
CA GLU A 193 0.46 -0.21 -6.95
C GLU A 193 0.06 0.02 -8.42
N VAL A 194 -0.82 0.99 -8.67
CA VAL A 194 -1.22 1.39 -10.03
C VAL A 194 -0.58 2.70 -10.46
N GLY A 195 0.52 3.13 -9.82
CA GLY A 195 1.32 4.28 -10.21
C GLY A 195 0.67 5.64 -9.92
N TRP A 196 -0.21 5.71 -8.92
CA TRP A 196 -0.78 6.96 -8.42
C TRP A 196 -0.18 7.35 -7.07
N GLU A 197 0.12 8.63 -6.89
CA GLU A 197 0.55 9.19 -5.61
C GLU A 197 -0.64 9.86 -4.93
N VAL A 198 -0.71 9.76 -3.60
CA VAL A 198 -1.77 10.39 -2.81
C VAL A 198 -1.20 11.51 -1.97
N ILE A 199 -1.79 12.70 -2.08
CA ILE A 199 -1.53 13.84 -1.20
C ILE A 199 -2.73 14.02 -0.27
N ARG A 200 -2.52 13.91 1.05
CA ARG A 200 -3.59 14.04 2.05
C ARG A 200 -3.53 15.38 2.76
N ILE A 201 -4.60 16.15 2.68
CA ILE A 201 -4.83 17.31 3.55
C ILE A 201 -5.44 16.81 4.85
N ARG A 202 -4.70 16.92 5.95
CA ARG A 202 -5.07 16.45 7.29
C ARG A 202 -5.52 17.63 8.13
N ALA A 203 -6.83 17.83 8.26
CA ALA A 203 -7.43 18.95 8.98
C ALA A 203 -7.88 18.57 10.41
N GLY A 204 -8.34 19.55 11.19
CA GLY A 204 -9.04 19.29 12.45
C GLY A 204 -8.18 18.63 13.55
N GLY A 205 -6.86 18.87 13.53
CA GLY A 205 -5.91 18.29 14.49
C GLY A 205 -5.58 16.83 14.22
N LEU A 206 -5.70 16.37 12.97
CA LEU A 206 -5.16 15.10 12.53
C LEU A 206 -3.65 15.20 12.35
N GLU A 207 -2.92 14.18 12.80
CA GLU A 207 -1.49 14.07 12.58
C GLU A 207 -1.16 13.73 11.11
N SER A 208 0.08 14.02 10.73
CA SER A 208 0.65 13.60 9.46
C SER A 208 0.67 12.07 9.36
N LEU A 209 0.32 11.54 8.19
CA LEU A 209 0.39 10.10 7.89
C LEU A 209 1.66 9.70 7.15
N GLY A 210 2.48 10.66 6.72
CA GLY A 210 3.71 10.40 5.98
C GLY A 210 4.18 11.62 5.18
N ALA A 211 5.13 11.38 4.26
CA ALA A 211 5.75 12.45 3.47
C ALA A 211 4.71 13.28 2.69
N ASN A 212 3.70 12.65 2.08
CA ASN A 212 2.72 13.36 1.24
C ASN A 212 1.53 13.95 2.03
N SER A 213 1.68 14.17 3.34
CA SER A 213 0.65 14.82 4.16
C SER A 213 0.86 16.33 4.24
N VAL A 214 -0.23 17.09 4.12
CA VAL A 214 -0.32 18.53 4.37
C VAL A 214 -1.23 18.73 5.58
N VAL A 215 -0.65 19.09 6.73
CA VAL A 215 -1.42 19.30 7.96
C VAL A 215 -1.90 20.74 8.04
N CYS A 216 -3.18 20.95 8.33
CA CYS A 216 -3.73 22.29 8.58
C CYS A 216 -4.81 22.26 9.68
N ALA A 217 -5.17 23.43 10.21
CA ALA A 217 -6.31 23.52 11.12
C ALA A 217 -7.64 23.36 10.37
N THR A 218 -7.76 24.08 9.26
CA THR A 218 -8.91 24.09 8.34
C THR A 218 -8.43 24.29 6.91
N LEU A 219 -9.24 23.90 5.93
CA LEU A 219 -8.95 24.12 4.51
C LEU A 219 -8.83 25.62 4.19
N ASN A 220 -7.69 26.03 3.66
CA ASN A 220 -7.39 27.40 3.26
C ASN A 220 -6.42 27.42 2.06
N ALA A 221 -6.17 28.62 1.51
CA ALA A 221 -5.29 28.81 0.37
C ALA A 221 -3.86 28.28 0.61
N ALA A 222 -3.28 28.53 1.79
CA ALA A 222 -1.93 28.09 2.14
C ALA A 222 -1.80 26.56 2.17
N ALA A 223 -2.83 25.84 2.64
CA ALA A 223 -2.84 24.39 2.58
C ALA A 223 -2.84 23.89 1.12
N VAL A 224 -3.56 24.58 0.23
CA VAL A 224 -3.55 24.24 -1.20
C VAL A 224 -2.22 24.61 -1.87
N ASP A 225 -1.59 25.72 -1.49
CA ASP A 225 -0.24 26.06 -1.93
C ASP A 225 0.78 24.97 -1.54
N ALA A 226 0.68 24.45 -0.31
CA ALA A 226 1.52 23.33 0.13
C ALA A 226 1.24 22.04 -0.65
N VAL A 227 0.00 21.80 -1.09
CA VAL A 227 -0.33 20.70 -2.01
C VAL A 227 0.36 20.89 -3.36
N ILE A 228 0.36 22.12 -3.92
CA ILE A 228 1.08 22.41 -5.18
C ILE A 228 2.59 22.19 -5.03
N VAL A 229 3.18 22.64 -3.91
CA VAL A 229 4.60 22.37 -3.62
C VAL A 229 4.86 20.85 -3.60
N ARG A 230 4.00 20.08 -2.93
CA ARG A 230 4.13 18.62 -2.90
C ARG A 230 3.99 17.98 -4.29
N MET A 231 3.10 18.50 -5.14
CA MET A 231 3.00 18.04 -6.54
C MET A 231 4.31 18.26 -7.30
N ARG A 232 4.96 19.41 -7.09
CA ARG A 232 6.25 19.76 -7.71
C ARG A 232 7.37 18.85 -7.21
N GLU A 233 7.40 18.53 -5.92
CA GLU A 233 8.36 17.55 -5.38
C GLU A 233 8.17 16.14 -5.97
N ILE A 234 6.93 15.72 -6.19
CA ILE A 234 6.59 14.36 -6.66
C ILE A 234 6.80 14.19 -8.18
N ARG A 235 6.50 15.22 -8.99
CA ARG A 235 6.49 15.13 -10.47
C ARG A 235 7.42 16.11 -11.18
N GLY A 236 8.05 17.02 -10.44
CA GLY A 236 8.90 18.08 -10.99
C GLY A 236 8.11 19.31 -11.41
N ASP A 237 8.82 20.44 -11.45
CA ASP A 237 8.24 21.75 -11.74
C ASP A 237 7.60 21.83 -13.13
N ALA A 238 8.27 21.27 -14.15
CA ALA A 238 7.80 21.33 -15.53
C ALA A 238 6.42 20.67 -15.70
N ALA A 239 6.17 19.54 -15.02
CA ALA A 239 4.90 18.83 -15.10
C ALA A 239 3.75 19.61 -14.46
N VAL A 240 4.01 20.28 -13.33
CA VAL A 240 3.01 21.11 -12.64
C VAL A 240 2.77 22.41 -13.39
N GLU A 241 3.81 23.01 -13.97
CA GLU A 241 3.70 24.23 -14.77
C GLU A 241 2.84 24.01 -16.01
N ALA A 242 2.96 22.85 -16.66
CA ALA A 242 2.17 22.49 -17.84
C ALA A 242 0.64 22.48 -17.60
N ILE A 243 0.20 22.36 -16.34
CA ILE A 243 -1.21 22.42 -15.97
C ILE A 243 -1.55 23.63 -15.12
N SER A 244 -0.61 24.54 -14.85
CA SER A 244 -0.87 25.72 -14.02
C SER A 244 -1.78 26.70 -14.75
N VAL A 245 -2.69 27.35 -14.04
CA VAL A 245 -3.48 28.45 -14.63
C VAL A 245 -2.63 29.72 -14.67
N PRO A 246 -2.66 30.50 -15.77
CA PRO A 246 -1.98 31.79 -15.83
C PRO A 246 -2.47 32.70 -14.72
N ARG A 247 -1.56 33.27 -13.92
CA ARG A 247 -1.96 34.36 -13.02
C ARG A 247 -2.37 35.56 -13.89
N PRO A 248 -3.51 36.23 -13.60
CA PRO A 248 -3.77 37.52 -14.19
C PRO A 248 -2.59 38.45 -13.85
N GLN A 249 -1.99 39.05 -14.88
CA GLN A 249 -0.99 40.09 -14.70
C GLN A 249 -1.66 41.21 -13.90
N GLN A 250 -1.13 41.51 -12.71
CA GLN A 250 -1.48 42.73 -11.98
C GLN A 250 -0.78 43.92 -12.61
#